data_AF-A0A846DGS3-F1
#
_entry.id   AF-A0A846DGS3-F1
#
_cell.length_a   1.000
_cell.length_b   1.000
_cell.length_c   1.000
_cell.angle_alpha   90.00
_cell.angle_beta   90.00
_cell.angle_gamma   90.00
#
_symmetry.space_group_name_H-M   'P 1'
#
loop_
_entity.id
_entity.type
_entity.pdbx_description
1 polymer ?
#
loop_
_entity_poly.entity_id
_entity_poly.type
_entity_poly.pdbx_seq_one_letter_code
_entity_poly.pdbx_strand_id
1 'polypeptide(L)'
;MEKYNETQEELLKDYARVVQELDKVDTQLKNDNLTKEQISELERKRFDKLFQLEKIEKLIGPVNVKIRAVDIDNDKLFKFDFSLLDKPIVEGGSLTWNEATKNGTRIPGSREIFDNIIRMAEEMEKMKRELFPNNQIVITSWYRPPALNRSVGGSRYSNHLDGHGLDFYVKDVSIDEVYNKVTKYWGDRGGIGYKKIKNKDGTITGFLHLDLRGNRALFKY
;
A
#
# COMPACT_ATOMS: atom_id res chain seq x y z
N MET A 1 36.03 0.92 19.85
CA MET A 1 35.27 0.85 18.59
C MET A 1 34.75 -0.56 18.44
N GLU A 2 33.61 -0.86 19.06
CA GLU A 2 32.92 -2.14 18.88
C GLU A 2 32.10 -2.04 17.61
N LYS A 3 32.52 -2.78 16.56
CA LYS A 3 31.69 -2.96 15.37
C LYS A 3 30.63 -3.99 15.73
N TYR A 4 29.41 -3.51 15.98
CA TYR A 4 28.20 -4.32 16.02
C TYR A 4 28.06 -5.01 14.66
N ASN A 5 28.37 -6.30 14.59
CA ASN A 5 28.00 -7.16 13.46
C ASN A 5 26.59 -7.68 13.74
N GLU A 6 25.59 -6.81 13.66
CA GLU A 6 24.19 -7.24 13.64
C GLU A 6 23.93 -8.03 12.36
N THR A 7 23.30 -9.18 12.49
CA THR A 7 22.92 -10.00 11.35
C THR A 7 21.81 -9.32 10.54
N GLN A 8 21.71 -9.62 9.24
CA GLN A 8 20.66 -9.07 8.38
C GLN A 8 19.24 -9.38 8.91
N GLU A 9 19.07 -10.50 9.60
CA GLU A 9 17.81 -10.88 10.25
C GLU A 9 17.48 -9.99 11.46
N GLU A 10 18.48 -9.64 12.29
CA GLU A 10 18.31 -8.73 13.42
C GLU A 10 17.95 -7.32 12.95
N LEU A 11 18.64 -6.82 11.91
CA LEU A 11 18.32 -5.53 11.30
C LEU A 11 16.89 -5.48 10.75
N LEU A 12 16.41 -6.55 10.12
CA LEU A 12 15.03 -6.65 9.64
C LEU A 12 14.01 -6.70 10.80
N LYS A 13 14.34 -7.37 11.90
CA LYS A 13 13.51 -7.39 13.12
C LYS A 13 13.43 -5.99 13.74
N ASP A 14 14.54 -5.28 13.83
CA ASP A 14 14.58 -3.92 14.34
C ASP A 14 13.87 -2.93 13.42
N TYR A 15 14.04 -3.06 12.10
CA TYR A 15 13.28 -2.29 11.12
C TYR A 15 11.77 -2.47 11.34
N ALA A 16 11.30 -3.71 11.43
CA ALA A 16 9.88 -4.01 11.65
C ALA A 16 9.37 -3.43 12.98
N ARG A 17 10.16 -3.51 14.06
CA ARG A 17 9.82 -2.94 15.37
C ARG A 17 9.67 -1.42 15.30
N VAL A 18 10.62 -0.72 14.67
CA VAL A 18 10.59 0.74 14.56
C VAL A 18 9.41 1.20 13.68
N VAL A 19 9.09 0.47 12.60
CA VAL A 19 7.89 0.74 11.78
C VAL A 19 6.61 0.65 12.64
N GLN A 20 6.48 -0.38 13.48
CA GLN A 20 5.31 -0.51 14.34
C GLN A 20 5.19 0.60 15.39
N GLU A 21 6.32 1.02 15.96
CA GLU A 21 6.34 2.15 16.90
C GLU A 21 5.97 3.46 16.19
N LEU A 22 6.43 3.66 14.95
CA LEU A 22 6.05 4.80 14.11
C LEU A 22 4.55 4.80 13.78
N ASP A 23 3.98 3.66 13.39
CA ASP A 23 2.54 3.54 13.08
C ASP A 23 1.66 3.88 14.29
N LYS A 24 2.07 3.50 15.51
CA LYS A 24 1.38 3.88 16.74
C LYS A 24 1.38 5.40 16.94
N VAL A 25 2.51 6.06 16.69
CA VAL A 25 2.62 7.52 16.79
C VAL A 25 1.79 8.22 15.71
N ASP A 26 1.86 7.74 14.46
CA ASP A 26 1.05 8.26 13.34
C ASP A 26 -0.46 8.10 13.61
N THR A 27 -0.87 6.99 14.25
CA THR A 27 -2.25 6.75 14.68
C THR A 27 -2.68 7.73 15.76
N GLN A 28 -1.84 7.98 16.78
CA GLN A 28 -2.14 8.95 17.82
C GLN A 28 -2.30 10.36 17.24
N LEU A 29 -1.44 10.75 16.29
CA LEU A 29 -1.51 12.06 15.61
C LEU A 29 -2.78 12.26 14.76
N LYS A 30 -3.53 11.20 14.43
CA LYS A 30 -4.83 11.28 13.75
C LYS A 30 -5.98 11.66 14.69
N ASN A 31 -5.77 11.70 16.01
CA ASN A 31 -6.79 12.09 16.97
C ASN A 31 -7.01 13.62 16.94
N ASP A 32 -8.23 14.06 16.65
CA ASP A 32 -8.60 15.48 16.54
C ASP A 32 -8.65 16.21 17.89
N ASN A 33 -8.61 15.48 19.02
CA ASN A 33 -8.71 16.04 20.37
C ASN A 33 -7.36 16.29 21.06
N LEU A 34 -6.26 16.37 20.31
CA LEU A 34 -4.93 16.62 20.87
C LEU A 34 -4.67 18.11 21.10
N THR A 35 -4.03 18.41 22.24
CA THR A 35 -3.46 19.74 22.49
C THR A 35 -2.23 19.99 21.61
N LYS A 36 -1.87 21.26 21.41
CA LYS A 36 -0.65 21.64 20.66
C LYS A 36 0.63 21.03 21.25
N GLU A 37 0.69 20.89 22.58
CA GLU A 37 1.83 20.31 23.27
C GLU A 37 1.96 18.81 23.01
N GLN A 38 0.85 18.07 23.09
CA GLN A 38 0.80 16.65 22.74
C GLN A 38 1.16 16.40 21.28
N ILE A 39 0.69 17.26 20.36
CA ILE A 39 1.09 17.20 18.95
C ILE A 39 2.61 17.39 18.81
N SER A 40 3.18 18.40 19.46
CA SER A 40 4.64 18.66 19.42
C SER A 40 5.47 17.51 19.98
N GLU A 41 4.99 16.84 21.03
CA GLU A 41 5.65 15.67 21.60
C GLU A 41 5.58 14.46 20.66
N LEU A 42 4.41 14.20 20.08
CA LEU A 42 4.22 13.11 19.12
C LEU A 42 5.01 13.32 17.83
N GLU A 43 5.10 14.54 17.31
CA GLU A 43 5.93 14.85 16.15
C GLU A 43 7.43 14.70 16.45
N ARG A 44 7.89 14.98 17.67
CA ARG A 44 9.27 14.67 18.09
C ARG A 44 9.53 13.17 18.13
N LYS A 45 8.64 12.39 18.77
CA LYS A 45 8.72 10.93 18.79
C LYS A 45 8.73 10.34 17.38
N ARG A 46 7.89 10.90 16.50
CA ARG A 46 7.79 10.51 15.09
C ARG A 46 9.09 10.78 14.33
N PHE A 47 9.68 11.95 14.52
CA PHE A 47 10.98 12.30 13.94
C PHE A 47 12.07 11.31 14.38
N ASP A 48 12.13 10.99 15.67
CA ASP A 48 13.13 10.05 16.20
C ASP A 48 12.99 8.65 15.58
N LYS A 49 11.76 8.18 15.35
CA LYS A 49 11.51 6.88 14.71
C LYS A 49 11.87 6.88 13.23
N LEU A 50 11.54 7.95 12.51
CA LEU A 50 11.95 8.09 11.10
C LEU A 50 13.48 8.11 10.97
N PHE A 51 14.17 8.80 11.88
CA PHE A 51 15.63 8.82 11.91
C PHE A 51 16.24 7.44 12.25
N GLN A 52 15.59 6.65 13.11
CA GLN A 52 15.98 5.26 13.38
C GLN A 52 15.80 4.38 12.13
N LEU A 53 14.69 4.52 11.40
CA LEU A 53 14.46 3.77 10.16
C LEU A 53 15.52 4.09 9.11
N GLU A 54 15.83 5.37 8.88
CA GLU A 54 16.83 5.78 7.88
C GLU A 54 18.21 5.15 8.18
N LYS A 55 18.58 5.04 9.47
CA LYS A 55 19.82 4.38 9.88
C LYS A 55 19.80 2.88 9.57
N ILE A 56 18.69 2.20 9.89
CA ILE A 56 18.56 0.76 9.67
C ILE A 56 18.51 0.44 8.16
N GLU A 57 17.81 1.24 7.36
CA GLU A 57 17.74 1.09 5.90
C GLU A 57 19.13 1.19 5.24
N LYS A 58 19.98 2.12 5.71
CA LYS A 58 21.37 2.25 5.24
C LYS A 58 22.22 1.01 5.57
N LEU A 59 21.89 0.30 6.65
CA LEU A 59 22.61 -0.91 7.08
C LEU A 59 22.11 -2.17 6.34
N ILE A 60 20.82 -2.24 6.04
CA ILE A 60 20.22 -3.40 5.34
C ILE A 60 20.64 -3.46 3.86
N GLY A 61 20.84 -2.30 3.20
CA GLY A 61 21.14 -2.25 1.77
C GLY A 61 20.00 -2.76 0.88
N PRO A 62 20.21 -2.94 -0.45
CA PRO A 62 19.20 -3.50 -1.34
C PRO A 62 18.90 -4.96 -0.99
N VAL A 63 17.68 -5.21 -0.49
CA VAL A 63 17.23 -6.51 0.04
C VAL A 63 17.04 -7.54 -1.09
N ASN A 64 17.94 -8.53 -1.18
CA ASN A 64 17.73 -9.78 -1.90
C ASN A 64 17.51 -10.90 -0.86
N VAL A 65 16.27 -11.17 -0.44
CA VAL A 65 15.99 -12.15 0.63
C VAL A 65 15.15 -13.31 0.10
N LYS A 66 15.82 -14.46 -0.07
CA LYS A 66 15.23 -15.81 -0.03
C LYS A 66 15.39 -16.33 1.40
N ILE A 67 14.36 -16.31 2.26
CA ILE A 67 14.42 -17.03 3.55
C ILE A 67 13.09 -17.74 3.83
N ARG A 68 13.24 -18.97 4.34
CA ARG A 68 12.24 -20.02 4.56
C ARG A 68 11.40 -19.81 5.83
N ALA A 69 10.24 -20.47 5.81
CA ALA A 69 9.14 -20.51 6.78
C ALA A 69 9.55 -20.67 8.26
N VAL A 70 8.78 -20.02 9.15
CA VAL A 70 8.41 -20.57 10.47
C VAL A 70 6.99 -20.12 10.83
N ASP A 71 6.18 -21.11 11.17
CA ASP A 71 4.81 -21.10 11.71
C ASP A 71 4.81 -20.77 13.21
N ILE A 72 3.94 -19.87 13.71
CA ILE A 72 3.63 -19.75 15.15
C ILE A 72 2.22 -19.17 15.37
N ASP A 73 1.29 -20.04 15.76
CA ASP A 73 0.16 -19.71 16.62
C ASP A 73 0.66 -19.12 17.96
N ASN A 74 0.35 -17.84 18.19
CA ASN A 74 0.07 -17.16 19.48
C ASN A 74 0.37 -15.65 19.36
N ASP A 75 -0.71 -14.87 19.36
CA ASP A 75 -0.83 -13.40 19.48
C ASP A 75 0.44 -12.57 19.83
N LYS A 76 0.86 -11.68 18.91
CA LYS A 76 0.95 -10.21 19.11
C LYS A 76 1.70 -9.39 18.05
N LEU A 77 2.16 -9.95 16.94
CA LEU A 77 2.65 -9.15 15.81
C LEU A 77 2.14 -9.74 14.50
N PHE A 78 1.41 -8.93 13.72
CA PHE A 78 1.16 -9.25 12.31
C PHE A 78 2.52 -9.32 11.59
N LYS A 79 2.85 -10.49 11.04
CA LYS A 79 4.04 -10.71 10.22
C LYS A 79 3.59 -11.06 8.81
N PHE A 80 4.11 -10.33 7.83
CA PHE A 80 3.85 -10.62 6.43
C PHE A 80 4.70 -11.81 5.98
N ASP A 81 4.05 -12.85 5.45
CA ASP A 81 4.75 -13.97 4.84
C ASP A 81 5.19 -13.59 3.42
N PHE A 82 6.50 -13.39 3.24
CA PHE A 82 7.09 -13.08 1.94
C PHE A 82 6.93 -14.21 0.91
N SER A 83 6.60 -15.44 1.34
CA SER A 83 6.25 -16.52 0.41
C SER A 83 4.98 -16.23 -0.40
N LEU A 84 4.19 -15.23 0.01
CA LEU A 84 2.97 -14.81 -0.66
C LEU A 84 3.22 -13.93 -1.89
N LEU A 85 4.40 -13.32 -2.03
CA LEU A 85 4.67 -12.27 -3.03
C LEU A 85 4.26 -12.65 -4.46
N ASP A 86 4.63 -13.83 -4.92
CA ASP A 86 4.31 -14.30 -6.28
C ASP A 86 2.95 -15.00 -6.36
N LYS A 87 2.22 -15.11 -5.24
CA LYS A 87 0.92 -15.77 -5.18
C LYS A 87 -0.21 -14.80 -5.50
N PRO A 88 -1.28 -15.26 -6.17
CA PRO A 88 -2.54 -14.55 -6.19
C PRO A 88 -3.04 -14.23 -4.78
N ILE A 89 -3.59 -13.04 -4.59
CA ILE A 89 -4.21 -12.64 -3.31
C ILE A 89 -5.51 -13.42 -3.10
N VAL A 90 -6.28 -13.60 -4.17
CA VAL A 90 -7.53 -14.37 -4.21
C VAL A 90 -7.27 -15.65 -4.97
N GLU A 91 -7.76 -16.79 -4.46
CA GLU A 91 -7.63 -18.09 -5.12
C GLU A 91 -8.24 -18.04 -6.54
N GLY A 92 -7.49 -18.53 -7.52
CA GLY A 92 -7.87 -18.44 -8.95
C GLY A 92 -7.85 -17.02 -9.55
N GLY A 93 -7.42 -16.03 -8.77
CA GLY A 93 -7.25 -14.65 -9.21
C GLY A 93 -5.95 -14.42 -9.98
N SER A 94 -5.85 -13.21 -10.53
CA SER A 94 -4.70 -12.72 -11.29
C SER A 94 -3.89 -11.63 -10.57
N LEU A 95 -4.48 -10.95 -9.60
CA LEU A 95 -3.80 -9.91 -8.81
C LEU A 95 -2.96 -10.53 -7.71
N THR A 96 -1.71 -10.09 -7.60
CA THR A 96 -0.69 -10.69 -6.74
C THR A 96 -0.27 -9.81 -5.58
N TRP A 97 0.31 -10.42 -4.55
CA TRP A 97 0.90 -9.68 -3.44
C TRP A 97 2.09 -8.80 -3.87
N ASN A 98 2.83 -9.18 -4.91
CA ASN A 98 3.88 -8.36 -5.50
C ASN A 98 3.34 -7.02 -5.99
N GLU A 99 2.18 -7.02 -6.64
CA GLU A 99 1.53 -5.79 -7.10
C GLU A 99 1.03 -4.95 -5.92
N ALA A 100 0.40 -5.59 -4.92
CA ALA A 100 -0.10 -4.91 -3.74
C ALA A 100 1.00 -4.24 -2.90
N THR A 101 2.15 -4.91 -2.80
CA THR A 101 3.27 -4.53 -1.93
C THR A 101 4.43 -3.88 -2.67
N LYS A 102 4.29 -3.60 -3.97
CA LYS A 102 5.37 -3.09 -4.82
C LYS A 102 6.65 -3.92 -4.67
N ASN A 103 6.57 -5.20 -5.03
CA ASN A 103 7.66 -6.18 -4.94
C ASN A 103 8.22 -6.30 -3.51
N GLY A 104 7.36 -6.32 -2.50
CA GLY A 104 7.76 -6.43 -1.10
C GLY A 104 8.36 -5.18 -0.46
N THR A 105 8.41 -4.04 -1.17
CA THR A 105 8.94 -2.77 -0.60
C THR A 105 7.89 -2.00 0.22
N ARG A 106 6.63 -2.42 0.17
CA ARG A 106 5.48 -1.78 0.83
C ARG A 106 4.69 -2.85 1.59
N ILE A 107 5.22 -3.25 2.74
CA ILE A 107 4.63 -4.33 3.54
C ILE A 107 3.52 -3.79 4.46
N PRO A 108 2.33 -4.39 4.48
CA PRO A 108 1.27 -3.99 5.42
C PRO A 108 1.76 -4.10 6.87
N GLY A 109 1.62 -3.02 7.64
CA GLY A 109 2.07 -2.95 9.04
C GLY A 109 1.09 -3.57 10.04
N SER A 110 -0.15 -3.86 9.62
CA SER A 110 -1.20 -4.38 10.48
C SER A 110 -2.08 -5.42 9.76
N ARG A 111 -2.77 -6.25 10.56
CA ARG A 111 -3.77 -7.20 10.05
C ARG A 111 -4.90 -6.49 9.30
N GLU A 112 -5.30 -5.31 9.77
CA GLU A 112 -6.36 -4.52 9.13
C GLU A 112 -5.99 -4.11 7.70
N ILE A 113 -4.76 -3.62 7.48
CA ILE A 113 -4.30 -3.27 6.13
C ILE A 113 -4.23 -4.51 5.24
N PHE A 114 -3.76 -5.64 5.79
CA PHE A 114 -3.73 -6.92 5.08
C PHE A 114 -5.14 -7.37 4.65
N ASP A 115 -6.13 -7.23 5.53
CA ASP A 115 -7.54 -7.54 5.23
C ASP A 115 -8.15 -6.60 4.21
N ASN A 116 -7.78 -5.32 4.28
CA ASN A 116 -8.17 -4.33 3.29
C ASN A 116 -7.63 -4.66 1.89
N ILE A 117 -6.38 -5.14 1.79
CA ILE A 117 -5.80 -5.60 0.53
C ILE A 117 -6.57 -6.80 -0.01
N ILE A 118 -6.90 -7.79 0.83
CA ILE A 118 -7.68 -8.96 0.40
C ILE A 118 -9.07 -8.54 -0.10
N ARG A 119 -9.81 -7.73 0.68
CA ARG A 119 -11.14 -7.23 0.28
C ARG A 119 -11.09 -6.46 -1.04
N MET A 120 -10.08 -5.62 -1.21
CA MET A 120 -9.89 -4.86 -2.43
C MET A 120 -9.55 -5.78 -3.61
N ALA A 121 -8.74 -6.83 -3.41
CA ALA A 121 -8.44 -7.82 -4.42
C ALA A 121 -9.70 -8.58 -4.88
N GLU A 122 -10.54 -9.00 -3.93
CA GLU A 122 -11.80 -9.71 -4.22
C GLU A 122 -12.73 -8.87 -5.11
N GLU A 123 -12.92 -7.60 -4.78
CA GLU A 123 -13.77 -6.69 -5.57
C GLU A 123 -13.18 -6.38 -6.94
N MET A 124 -11.86 -6.25 -7.04
CA MET A 124 -11.18 -6.08 -8.31
C MET A 124 -11.30 -7.30 -9.22
N GLU A 125 -11.18 -8.51 -8.67
CA GLU A 125 -11.34 -9.74 -9.44
C GLU A 125 -12.79 -9.91 -9.93
N LYS A 126 -13.79 -9.54 -9.12
CA LYS A 126 -15.20 -9.49 -9.56
C LYS A 126 -15.38 -8.49 -10.70
N MET A 127 -14.85 -7.27 -10.54
CA MET A 127 -14.91 -6.21 -11.56
C MET A 127 -14.23 -6.63 -12.86
N LYS A 128 -13.04 -7.25 -12.76
CA LYS A 128 -12.29 -7.75 -13.92
C LYS A 128 -13.09 -8.79 -14.69
N ARG A 129 -13.64 -9.80 -14.00
CA ARG A 129 -14.44 -10.84 -14.64
C ARG A 129 -15.67 -10.29 -15.37
N GLU A 130 -16.33 -9.29 -14.79
CA GLU A 130 -17.52 -8.69 -15.38
C GLU A 130 -17.20 -7.78 -16.58
N LEU A 131 -16.21 -6.89 -16.43
CA LEU A 131 -16.00 -5.78 -17.38
C LEU A 131 -14.89 -6.05 -18.39
N PHE A 132 -13.91 -6.88 -18.00
CA PHE A 132 -12.63 -7.04 -18.69
C PHE A 132 -12.14 -8.50 -18.69
N PRO A 133 -12.99 -9.50 -19.03
CA PRO A 133 -12.65 -10.92 -18.86
C PRO A 133 -11.42 -11.37 -19.64
N ASN A 134 -11.12 -10.69 -20.76
CA ASN A 134 -10.01 -11.02 -21.65
C ASN A 134 -8.84 -10.02 -21.58
N ASN A 135 -8.91 -9.02 -20.69
CA ASN A 135 -7.88 -8.01 -20.59
C ASN A 135 -7.07 -8.16 -19.30
N GLN A 136 -5.80 -7.74 -19.38
CA GLN A 136 -4.93 -7.64 -18.21
C GLN A 136 -5.19 -6.32 -17.49
N ILE A 137 -5.44 -6.40 -16.18
CA ILE A 137 -5.36 -5.24 -15.28
C ILE A 137 -3.91 -5.07 -14.88
N VAL A 138 -3.39 -3.85 -14.98
CA VAL A 138 -2.03 -3.51 -14.56
C VAL A 138 -2.09 -2.55 -13.39
N ILE A 139 -1.59 -3.00 -12.24
CA ILE A 139 -1.52 -2.20 -11.02
C ILE A 139 -0.28 -1.29 -11.07
N THR A 140 -0.51 0.02 -10.92
CA THR A 140 0.57 1.03 -10.90
C THR A 140 0.97 1.42 -9.48
N SER A 141 -0.01 1.47 -8.57
CA SER A 141 0.19 1.69 -7.14
C SER A 141 -0.96 1.06 -6.37
N TRP A 142 -0.67 0.46 -5.22
CA TRP A 142 -1.69 -0.05 -4.30
C TRP A 142 -1.33 0.42 -2.89
N TYR A 143 -1.06 -0.47 -1.94
CA TYR A 143 -0.72 -0.03 -0.59
C TYR A 143 0.53 0.87 -0.58
N ARG A 144 0.47 1.95 0.20
CA ARG A 144 1.56 2.90 0.42
C ARG A 144 1.80 3.09 1.93
N PRO A 145 2.97 2.72 2.46
CA PRO A 145 3.35 3.07 3.81
C PRO A 145 3.32 4.60 4.02
N PRO A 146 3.01 5.09 5.23
CA PRO A 146 2.88 6.52 5.49
C PRO A 146 4.10 7.35 5.05
N ALA A 147 5.31 6.86 5.29
CA ALA A 147 6.55 7.54 4.88
C ALA A 147 6.65 7.71 3.36
N LEU A 148 6.38 6.63 2.60
CA LEU A 148 6.41 6.65 1.14
C LEU A 148 5.26 7.47 0.54
N ASN A 149 4.07 7.45 1.15
CA ASN A 149 2.97 8.32 0.71
C ASN A 149 3.34 9.80 0.83
N ARG A 150 4.05 10.19 1.90
CA ARG A 150 4.51 11.57 2.08
C ARG A 150 5.60 11.96 1.08
N SER A 151 6.57 11.09 0.80
CA SER A 151 7.66 11.40 -0.13
C SER A 151 7.19 11.64 -1.56
N VAL A 152 6.04 11.08 -1.95
CA VAL A 152 5.42 11.30 -3.25
C VAL A 152 4.35 12.41 -3.24
N GLY A 153 4.23 13.18 -2.15
CA GLY A 153 3.24 14.25 -2.00
C GLY A 153 1.79 13.77 -1.88
N GLY A 154 1.58 12.53 -1.43
CA GLY A 154 0.26 11.94 -1.26
C GLY A 154 -0.54 12.60 -0.15
N SER A 155 -1.87 12.61 -0.29
CA SER A 155 -2.80 13.13 0.72
C SER A 155 -2.65 12.40 2.06
N ARG A 156 -2.82 13.14 3.16
CA ARG A 156 -2.87 12.59 4.53
C ARG A 156 -4.02 11.58 4.72
N TYR A 157 -5.09 11.72 3.94
CA TYR A 157 -6.28 10.88 3.98
C TYR A 157 -6.38 9.97 2.73
N SER A 158 -5.22 9.54 2.22
CA SER A 158 -5.15 8.67 1.05
C SER A 158 -5.53 7.24 1.42
N ASN A 159 -6.53 6.65 0.76
CA ASN A 159 -6.93 5.25 1.01
C ASN A 159 -5.88 4.20 0.63
N HIS A 160 -4.83 4.59 -0.11
CA HIS A 160 -3.63 3.75 -0.27
C HIS A 160 -2.94 3.45 1.07
N LEU A 161 -3.06 4.33 2.07
CA LEU A 161 -2.49 4.14 3.41
C LEU A 161 -3.16 2.99 4.16
N ASP A 162 -4.44 2.74 3.87
CA ASP A 162 -5.24 1.75 4.58
C ASP A 162 -5.35 0.45 3.76
N GLY A 163 -4.72 0.34 2.59
CA GLY A 163 -4.64 -0.89 1.78
C GLY A 163 -5.85 -1.19 0.89
N HIS A 164 -6.93 -0.41 1.01
CA HIS A 164 -8.17 -0.52 0.24
C HIS A 164 -8.29 0.50 -0.90
N GLY A 165 -7.20 1.18 -1.28
CA GLY A 165 -7.14 2.07 -2.44
C GLY A 165 -6.01 1.67 -3.39
N LEU A 166 -6.29 1.69 -4.70
CA LEU A 166 -5.30 1.38 -5.74
C LEU A 166 -5.49 2.19 -7.03
N ASP A 167 -4.42 2.24 -7.81
CA ASP A 167 -4.31 2.91 -9.10
C ASP A 167 -3.96 1.88 -10.18
N PHE A 168 -4.74 1.79 -11.25
CA PHE A 168 -4.55 0.79 -12.30
C PHE A 168 -4.90 1.31 -13.69
N TYR A 169 -4.49 0.56 -14.72
CA TYR A 169 -5.07 0.67 -16.05
C TYR A 169 -5.38 -0.71 -16.61
N VAL A 170 -6.21 -0.77 -17.65
CA VAL A 170 -6.53 -2.01 -18.35
C VAL A 170 -5.77 -2.02 -19.66
N LYS A 171 -4.99 -3.06 -19.88
CA LYS A 171 -4.18 -3.20 -21.10
C LYS A 171 -5.11 -3.27 -22.32
N ASP A 172 -4.72 -2.53 -23.36
CA ASP A 172 -5.43 -2.43 -24.66
C ASP A 172 -6.83 -1.79 -24.56
N VAL A 173 -7.13 -1.07 -23.48
CA VAL A 173 -8.38 -0.32 -23.30
C VAL A 173 -8.05 1.13 -22.94
N SER A 174 -8.72 2.08 -23.60
CA SER A 174 -8.50 3.50 -23.33
C SER A 174 -8.91 3.88 -21.89
N ILE A 175 -8.20 4.81 -21.27
CA ILE A 175 -8.52 5.23 -19.89
C ILE A 175 -9.93 5.81 -19.75
N ASP A 176 -10.46 6.43 -20.81
CA ASP A 176 -11.84 6.93 -20.86
C ASP A 176 -12.87 5.80 -20.83
N GLU A 177 -12.63 4.75 -21.61
CA GLU A 177 -13.50 3.57 -21.62
C GLU A 177 -13.45 2.85 -20.27
N VAL A 178 -12.25 2.71 -19.68
CA VAL A 178 -12.10 2.14 -18.32
C VAL A 178 -12.87 2.97 -17.31
N TYR A 179 -12.69 4.30 -17.28
CA TYR A 179 -13.40 5.19 -16.37
C TYR A 179 -14.92 5.06 -16.51
N ASN A 180 -15.44 5.06 -17.74
CA ASN A 180 -16.88 4.96 -17.99
C ASN A 180 -17.47 3.62 -17.53
N LYS A 181 -16.84 2.50 -17.90
CA LYS A 181 -17.30 1.16 -17.53
C LYS A 181 -17.24 0.96 -16.01
N VAL A 182 -16.09 1.29 -15.41
CA VAL A 182 -15.87 1.09 -13.97
C VAL A 182 -16.75 2.01 -13.15
N THR A 183 -16.93 3.28 -13.53
CA THR A 183 -17.81 4.22 -12.79
C THR A 183 -19.26 3.72 -12.71
N LYS A 184 -19.75 3.12 -13.80
CA LYS A 184 -21.10 2.54 -13.83
C LYS A 184 -21.21 1.28 -12.96
N TYR A 185 -20.22 0.40 -13.03
CA TYR A 185 -20.19 -0.86 -12.27
C TYR A 185 -19.98 -0.64 -10.76
N TRP A 186 -19.05 0.26 -10.41
CA TRP A 186 -18.63 0.48 -9.02
C TRP A 186 -19.69 1.23 -8.21
N GLY A 187 -20.48 2.09 -8.86
CA GLY A 187 -21.63 2.74 -8.24
C GLY A 187 -21.26 3.54 -6.99
N ASP A 188 -21.85 3.17 -5.85
CA ASP A 188 -21.65 3.83 -4.57
C ASP A 188 -20.67 3.10 -3.63
N ARG A 189 -19.98 2.06 -4.11
CA ARG A 189 -19.10 1.20 -3.29
C ARG A 189 -17.87 1.91 -2.75
N GLY A 190 -17.48 3.05 -3.34
CA GLY A 190 -16.38 3.85 -2.83
C GLY A 190 -15.92 4.95 -3.78
N GLY A 191 -14.66 5.35 -3.64
CA GLY A 191 -14.05 6.43 -4.40
C GLY A 191 -13.59 6.01 -5.78
N ILE A 192 -13.74 6.91 -6.76
CA ILE A 192 -13.28 6.74 -8.13
C ILE A 192 -12.64 8.04 -8.60
N GLY A 193 -11.46 7.97 -9.19
CA GLY A 193 -10.84 9.12 -9.86
C GLY A 193 -9.97 8.65 -11.00
N TYR A 194 -9.61 9.52 -11.93
CA TYR A 194 -8.69 9.14 -13.00
C TYR A 194 -7.73 10.27 -13.31
N LYS A 195 -6.56 9.91 -13.83
CA LYS A 195 -5.58 10.84 -14.36
C LYS A 195 -5.24 10.48 -15.80
N LYS A 196 -5.34 11.46 -16.69
CA LYS A 196 -4.82 11.37 -18.06
C LYS A 196 -3.41 11.93 -18.12
N ILE A 197 -2.55 11.25 -18.86
CA ILE A 197 -1.17 11.66 -19.10
C ILE A 197 -0.98 11.72 -20.61
N LYS A 198 -0.72 12.93 -21.13
CA LYS A 198 -0.39 13.11 -22.54
C LYS A 198 1.12 12.98 -22.71
N ASN A 199 1.55 11.95 -23.42
CA ASN A 199 2.95 11.70 -23.71
C ASN A 199 3.46 12.61 -24.84
N LYS A 200 4.78 12.73 -24.96
CA LYS A 200 5.43 13.59 -25.96
C LYS A 200 5.12 13.16 -27.40
N ASP A 201 4.89 11.87 -27.62
CA ASP A 201 4.50 11.30 -28.91
C ASP A 201 3.01 11.49 -29.26
N GLY A 202 2.26 12.19 -28.39
CA GLY A 202 0.84 12.44 -28.58
C GLY A 202 -0.08 11.34 -28.06
N THR A 203 0.45 10.20 -27.61
CA THR A 203 -0.35 9.13 -26.99
C THR A 203 -0.90 9.58 -25.65
N ILE A 204 -2.09 9.06 -25.28
CA ILE A 204 -2.73 9.33 -23.98
C ILE A 204 -2.68 8.04 -23.16
N THR A 205 -1.95 8.07 -22.06
CA THR A 205 -1.96 7.04 -21.02
C THR A 205 -2.63 7.58 -19.76
N GLY A 206 -2.61 6.82 -18.67
CA GLY A 206 -3.20 7.24 -17.42
C GLY A 206 -3.38 6.11 -16.45
N PHE A 207 -4.08 6.40 -15.36
CA PHE A 207 -4.55 5.42 -14.41
C PHE A 207 -5.91 5.82 -13.85
N LEU A 208 -6.67 4.82 -13.42
CA LEU A 208 -7.87 4.95 -12.64
C LEU A 208 -7.53 4.65 -11.19
N HIS A 209 -7.86 5.57 -10.29
CA HIS A 209 -7.93 5.37 -8.85
C HIS A 209 -9.27 4.77 -8.46
N LEU A 210 -9.23 3.80 -7.56
CA LEU A 210 -10.41 3.15 -7.01
C LEU A 210 -10.18 2.80 -5.54
N ASP A 211 -11.20 2.98 -4.70
CA ASP A 211 -11.13 2.61 -3.29
C ASP A 211 -12.48 2.13 -2.71
N LEU A 212 -12.41 1.54 -1.51
CA LEU A 212 -13.55 1.02 -0.74
C LEU A 212 -13.84 1.86 0.51
N ARG A 213 -13.90 3.20 0.41
CA ARG A 213 -14.16 4.09 1.56
C ARG A 213 -15.57 4.04 2.15
N GLY A 214 -16.45 3.18 1.63
CA GLY A 214 -17.81 2.99 2.14
C GLY A 214 -18.85 4.02 1.65
N ASN A 215 -18.43 5.04 0.90
CA ASN A 215 -19.33 5.99 0.25
C ASN A 215 -18.79 6.47 -1.10
N ARG A 216 -19.70 6.82 -2.01
CA ARG A 216 -19.33 7.38 -3.32
C ARG A 216 -18.54 8.66 -3.17
N ALA A 217 -17.42 8.74 -3.88
CA ALA A 217 -16.65 9.97 -4.05
C ALA A 217 -16.00 9.99 -5.43
N LEU A 218 -16.01 11.15 -6.10
CA LEU A 218 -15.38 11.32 -7.41
C LEU A 218 -14.20 12.29 -7.31
N PHE A 219 -13.02 11.86 -7.75
CA PHE A 219 -11.81 12.70 -7.75
C PHE A 219 -11.44 13.11 -9.17
N LYS A 220 -10.90 14.33 -9.28
CA LYS A 220 -10.18 14.79 -10.45
C LYS A 220 -8.71 14.96 -10.07
N TYR A 221 -7.83 14.39 -10.88
CA TYR A 221 -6.37 14.50 -10.73
C TYR A 221 -5.76 15.46 -11.75
#